data_AF-A0A285QML9-F1
#
_entry.id   AF-A0A285QML9-F1
#
_cell.length_a   1.000
_cell.length_b   1.000
_cell.length_c   1.000
_cell.angle_alpha   90.00
_cell.angle_beta   90.00
_cell.angle_gamma   90.00
#
_symmetry.space_group_name_H-M   'P 1'
#
loop_
_entity.id
_entity.type
_entity.pdbx_description
1 polymer ?
#
loop_
_entity_poly.entity_id
_entity_poly.type
_entity_poly.pdbx_seq_one_letter_code
_entity_poly.pdbx_strand_id
1 'polypeptide(L)'
;MARIHSHRVAGLLLAGPLAAGLLLAGAGAAVADNGAGAAGGSNAGVVSNTGTGNVFGGVDGNYVSNQQTATGSGASNQSNTLAAKDNAGAILAGQGNKNVNVIFAPIFP
;
A
#
# COMPACT_ATOMS: atom_id res chain seq x y z
N MET A 1 53.01 -19.51 -12.27
CA MET A 1 51.69 -18.87 -12.41
C MET A 1 50.51 -19.82 -12.70
N ALA A 2 50.73 -21.12 -12.98
CA ALA A 2 49.63 -22.07 -13.27
C ALA A 2 48.79 -22.51 -12.04
N ARG A 3 49.39 -22.57 -10.84
CA ARG A 3 48.74 -23.06 -9.62
C ARG A 3 47.55 -22.20 -9.16
N ILE A 4 47.66 -20.87 -9.23
CA ILE A 4 46.60 -19.96 -8.74
C ILE A 4 45.33 -20.09 -9.60
N HIS A 5 45.48 -20.38 -10.90
CA HIS A 5 44.36 -20.63 -11.80
C HIS A 5 43.58 -21.90 -11.42
N SER A 6 44.27 -22.98 -11.06
CA SER A 6 43.64 -24.25 -10.71
C SER A 6 42.74 -24.13 -9.47
N HIS A 7 43.22 -23.43 -8.43
CA HIS A 7 42.44 -23.21 -7.21
C HIS A 7 41.22 -22.31 -7.45
N ARG A 8 41.34 -21.31 -8.33
CA ARG A 8 40.22 -20.42 -8.70
C ARG A 8 39.15 -21.13 -9.52
N VAL A 9 39.57 -21.94 -10.49
CA VAL A 9 38.65 -22.72 -11.35
C VAL A 9 37.91 -23.77 -10.53
N ALA A 10 38.61 -24.47 -9.63
CA ALA A 10 37.98 -25.41 -8.71
C ALA A 10 36.97 -24.74 -7.77
N GLY A 11 37.31 -23.56 -7.24
CA GLY A 11 36.39 -22.77 -6.42
C GLY A 11 35.11 -22.36 -7.18
N LEU A 12 35.25 -21.93 -8.44
CA LEU A 12 34.10 -21.55 -9.27
C LEU A 12 33.20 -22.75 -9.60
N LEU A 13 33.79 -23.91 -9.89
CA LEU A 13 33.05 -25.14 -10.20
C LEU A 13 32.26 -25.67 -9.00
N LEU A 14 32.76 -25.45 -7.78
CA LEU A 14 32.05 -25.80 -6.54
C LEU A 14 31.00 -24.76 -6.16
N ALA A 15 31.27 -23.47 -6.40
CA ALA A 15 30.34 -22.39 -6.10
C ALA A 15 29.14 -22.35 -7.05
N GLY A 16 29.30 -22.76 -8.32
CA GLY A 16 28.23 -22.75 -9.32
C GLY A 16 26.99 -23.57 -8.93
N PRO A 17 27.13 -24.87 -8.61
CA PRO A 17 26.03 -25.71 -8.17
C PRO A 17 25.38 -25.22 -6.87
N LEU A 18 26.19 -24.70 -5.93
CA LEU A 18 25.68 -24.11 -4.69
C LEU A 18 24.85 -22.85 -4.97
N ALA A 19 25.35 -21.93 -5.80
CA ALA A 19 24.63 -20.72 -6.19
C ALA A 19 23.35 -21.04 -6.96
N ALA A 20 23.40 -21.98 -7.91
CA ALA A 20 22.23 -22.44 -8.64
C ALA A 20 21.21 -23.11 -7.72
N GLY A 21 21.68 -23.93 -6.77
CA GLY A 21 20.85 -24.57 -5.76
C GLY A 21 20.18 -23.55 -4.84
N LEU A 22 20.92 -22.54 -4.36
CA LEU A 22 20.35 -21.45 -3.57
C LEU A 22 19.31 -20.66 -4.37
N LEU A 23 19.57 -20.36 -5.65
CA LEU A 23 18.63 -19.61 -6.49
C LEU A 23 17.34 -20.41 -6.78
N LEU A 24 17.44 -21.71 -7.06
CA LEU A 24 16.29 -22.59 -7.26
C LEU A 24 15.53 -22.87 -5.95
N ALA A 25 16.23 -22.92 -4.82
CA ALA A 25 15.63 -23.04 -3.49
C ALA A 25 15.00 -21.73 -2.99
N GLY A 26 15.00 -20.68 -3.80
CA GLY A 26 14.38 -19.39 -3.48
C GLY A 26 15.20 -18.50 -2.56
N ALA A 27 16.50 -18.78 -2.37
CA ALA A 27 17.39 -17.85 -1.68
C ALA A 27 17.46 -16.54 -2.48
N GLY A 28 16.91 -15.47 -1.91
CA GLY A 28 16.76 -14.16 -2.57
C GLY A 28 15.38 -13.89 -3.17
N ALA A 29 14.44 -14.85 -3.10
CA ALA A 29 13.03 -14.54 -3.32
C ALA A 29 12.55 -13.69 -2.13
N ALA A 30 12.51 -12.37 -2.32
CA ALA A 30 11.75 -11.49 -1.44
C ALA A 30 10.27 -11.81 -1.65
N VAL A 31 9.74 -12.78 -0.90
CA VAL A 31 8.30 -12.97 -0.82
C VAL A 31 7.77 -11.80 0.00
N ALA A 32 7.31 -10.76 -0.69
CA ALA A 32 6.49 -9.75 -0.06
C ALA A 32 5.11 -10.39 0.12
N ASP A 33 4.94 -11.15 1.21
CA ASP A 33 3.60 -11.48 1.65
C ASP A 33 2.93 -10.19 2.15
N ASN A 34 1.77 -9.92 1.59
CA ASN A 34 0.96 -8.77 1.92
C ASN A 34 0.27 -8.98 3.29
N GLY A 35 0.16 -10.25 3.75
CA GLY A 35 -0.38 -10.61 5.05
C GLY A 35 -1.90 -10.54 5.16
N ALA A 36 -2.63 -10.46 4.04
CA ALA A 36 -4.10 -10.40 4.07
C ALA A 36 -4.67 -11.78 4.44
N GLY A 37 -4.82 -12.05 5.73
CA GLY A 37 -5.41 -13.29 6.25
C GLY A 37 -6.72 -13.03 6.99
N ALA A 38 -7.77 -13.78 6.67
CA ALA A 38 -9.02 -13.79 7.42
C ALA A 38 -9.52 -15.22 7.66
N ALA A 39 -10.14 -15.45 8.82
CA ALA A 39 -10.81 -16.70 9.20
C ALA A 39 -12.17 -16.39 9.86
N GLY A 40 -13.09 -17.36 9.87
CA GLY A 40 -14.34 -17.26 10.62
C GLY A 40 -15.27 -16.11 10.22
N GLY A 41 -15.47 -15.86 8.92
CA GLY A 41 -16.38 -14.81 8.43
C GLY A 41 -15.87 -13.38 8.61
N SER A 42 -14.57 -13.21 8.89
CA SER A 42 -13.92 -11.91 9.09
C SER A 42 -13.46 -11.27 7.77
N ASN A 43 -13.20 -9.97 7.80
CA ASN A 43 -12.68 -9.22 6.66
C ASN A 43 -11.18 -8.98 6.82
N ALA A 44 -10.40 -9.27 5.77
CA ALA A 44 -9.00 -8.88 5.65
C ALA A 44 -8.83 -7.94 4.46
N GLY A 45 -7.97 -6.94 4.62
CA GLY A 45 -7.59 -6.02 3.57
C GLY A 45 -6.13 -5.63 3.73
N VAL A 46 -5.41 -5.54 2.61
CA VAL A 46 -4.06 -5.02 2.59
C VAL A 46 -3.99 -3.87 1.60
N VAL A 47 -3.36 -2.80 2.04
CA VAL A 47 -3.19 -1.58 1.27
C VAL A 47 -1.70 -1.29 1.21
N SER A 48 -1.09 -1.65 0.10
CA SER A 48 0.32 -1.38 -0.15
C SER A 48 0.44 -0.09 -0.94
N ASN A 49 1.16 0.88 -0.39
CA ASN A 49 1.30 2.21 -0.97
C ASN A 49 2.78 2.51 -1.27
N THR A 50 3.34 1.85 -2.28
CA THR A 50 4.73 2.07 -2.70
C THR A 50 4.77 3.05 -3.87
N GLY A 51 5.47 4.18 -3.70
CA GLY A 51 5.66 5.18 -4.78
C GLY A 51 4.57 6.26 -4.88
N THR A 52 3.80 6.50 -3.83
CA THR A 52 2.69 7.48 -3.84
C THR A 52 3.08 8.90 -3.49
N GLY A 53 4.33 9.11 -3.09
CA GLY A 53 4.95 10.42 -2.91
C GLY A 53 5.76 10.86 -4.12
N ASN A 54 5.45 10.40 -5.34
CA ASN A 54 6.18 10.78 -6.56
C ASN A 54 5.83 12.20 -7.02
N VAL A 55 6.02 13.19 -6.15
CA VAL A 55 6.29 14.55 -6.61
C VAL A 55 7.80 14.64 -6.79
N PHE A 56 8.25 14.50 -8.04
CA PHE A 56 9.63 14.83 -8.40
C PHE A 56 9.68 16.30 -8.81
N GLY A 57 10.27 17.14 -7.96
CA GLY A 57 10.31 18.60 -8.14
C GLY A 57 9.51 19.35 -7.07
N GLY A 58 9.35 20.67 -7.23
CA GLY A 58 8.59 21.51 -6.31
C GLY A 58 7.10 21.54 -6.64
N VAL A 59 6.25 21.62 -5.61
CA VAL A 59 4.81 21.88 -5.79
C VAL A 59 4.56 23.38 -5.65
N ASP A 60 4.08 24.00 -6.73
CA ASP A 60 3.50 25.35 -6.67
C ASP A 60 1.97 25.23 -6.75
N GLY A 61 1.34 24.90 -5.64
CA GLY A 61 -0.06 24.46 -5.62
C GLY A 61 -0.47 23.90 -4.28
N ASN A 62 -1.70 23.42 -4.19
CA ASN A 62 -2.03 22.44 -3.15
C ASN A 62 -1.78 21.04 -3.71
N TYR A 63 -0.96 20.28 -3.00
CA TYR A 63 -0.83 18.85 -3.22
C TYR A 63 -1.63 18.13 -2.13
N VAL A 64 -2.60 17.32 -2.56
CA VAL A 64 -3.49 16.57 -1.67
C VAL A 64 -3.39 15.10 -2.04
N SER A 65 -2.97 14.27 -1.09
CA SER A 65 -2.89 12.82 -1.25
C SER A 65 -3.63 12.16 -0.10
N ASN A 66 -4.76 11.51 -0.41
CA ASN A 66 -5.60 10.81 0.56
C ASN A 66 -5.71 9.34 0.16
N GLN A 67 -5.32 8.45 1.07
CA GLN A 67 -5.56 7.02 0.96
C GLN A 67 -6.64 6.62 1.97
N GLN A 68 -7.68 5.94 1.50
CA GLN A 68 -8.76 5.45 2.35
C GLN A 68 -9.07 4.00 2.02
N THR A 69 -9.25 3.17 3.05
CA THR A 69 -9.63 1.76 2.90
C THR A 69 -10.61 1.37 4.00
N ALA A 70 -11.76 0.83 3.59
CA ALA A 70 -12.86 0.45 4.44
C ALA A 70 -13.15 -1.02 4.17
N THR A 71 -13.24 -1.83 5.22
CA THR A 71 -13.50 -3.27 5.08
C THR A 71 -14.40 -3.72 6.22
N GLY A 72 -15.46 -4.46 5.91
CA GLY A 72 -16.48 -4.88 6.87
C GLY A 72 -17.87 -4.39 6.49
N SER A 73 -18.91 -5.01 7.06
CA SER A 73 -20.29 -4.55 6.88
C SER A 73 -20.50 -3.19 7.56
N GLY A 74 -21.06 -2.22 6.85
CA GLY A 74 -21.23 -0.84 7.33
C GLY A 74 -19.97 0.03 7.24
N ALA A 75 -18.88 -0.47 6.65
CA ALA A 75 -17.67 0.32 6.49
C ALA A 75 -17.89 1.43 5.45
N SER A 76 -17.58 2.67 5.82
CA SER A 76 -17.73 3.86 4.97
C SER A 76 -16.43 4.65 5.00
N ASN A 77 -16.00 5.12 3.83
CA ASN A 77 -14.91 6.07 3.69
C ASN A 77 -15.47 7.37 3.18
N GLN A 78 -15.17 8.46 3.87
CA GLN A 78 -15.62 9.79 3.52
C GLN A 78 -14.42 10.72 3.60
N SER A 79 -14.18 11.48 2.54
CA SER A 79 -13.12 12.48 2.48
C SER A 79 -13.70 13.75 1.87
N ASN A 80 -13.76 14.81 2.68
CA ASN A 80 -14.05 16.15 2.20
C ASN A 80 -12.75 16.94 2.27
N THR A 81 -12.22 17.30 1.10
CA THR A 81 -11.02 18.12 1.02
C THR A 81 -11.30 19.36 0.18
N LEU A 82 -11.03 20.52 0.77
CA LEU A 82 -10.93 21.79 0.07
C LEU A 82 -9.48 22.22 0.12
N ALA A 83 -8.91 22.52 -1.03
CA ALA A 83 -7.57 23.04 -1.13
C ALA A 83 -7.56 24.23 -2.08
N ALA A 84 -6.98 25.34 -1.64
CA ALA A 84 -6.85 26.56 -2.42
C ALA A 84 -5.47 27.19 -2.19
N LYS A 85 -4.88 27.70 -3.27
CA LYS A 85 -3.62 28.44 -3.28
C LYS A 85 -3.84 29.73 -4.07
N ASP A 86 -3.15 30.79 -3.68
CA ASP A 86 -3.15 32.11 -4.33
C ASP A 86 -4.54 32.77 -4.41
N ASN A 87 -5.35 32.60 -3.37
CA ASN A 87 -6.63 33.26 -3.27
C ASN A 87 -6.54 34.56 -2.45
N ALA A 88 -6.87 35.69 -3.08
CA ALA A 88 -6.92 37.02 -2.47
C ALA A 88 -8.35 37.48 -2.07
N GLY A 89 -9.36 36.62 -2.26
CA GLY A 89 -10.78 36.90 -1.95
C GLY A 89 -11.33 36.05 -0.80
N ALA A 90 -12.64 36.07 -0.59
CA ALA A 90 -13.28 35.21 0.41
C ALA A 90 -13.49 33.79 -0.14
N ILE A 91 -13.00 32.77 0.58
CA ILE A 91 -13.36 31.37 0.33
C ILE A 91 -14.45 30.96 1.33
N LEU A 92 -15.64 30.69 0.81
CA LEU A 92 -16.75 30.13 1.59
C LEU A 92 -16.96 28.69 1.15
N ALA A 93 -16.80 27.75 2.08
CA ALA A 93 -16.94 26.33 1.79
C ALA A 93 -17.75 25.61 2.87
N GLY A 94 -18.83 24.96 2.44
CA GLY A 94 -19.62 24.06 3.26
C GLY A 94 -19.19 22.62 2.99
N GLN A 95 -18.26 22.10 3.79
CA GLN A 95 -17.87 20.69 3.76
C GLN A 95 -18.57 19.96 4.90
N GLY A 96 -19.39 18.96 4.59
CA GLY A 96 -20.13 18.22 5.61
C GLY A 96 -20.83 17.00 5.05
N ASN A 97 -21.00 16.00 5.93
CA ASN A 97 -21.65 14.74 5.61
C ASN A 97 -22.97 14.69 6.36
N LYS A 98 -24.07 14.41 5.66
CA LYS A 98 -25.40 14.30 6.27
C LYS A 98 -25.80 12.83 6.36
N ASN A 99 -25.87 12.31 7.57
CA ASN A 99 -26.38 10.98 7.82
C ASN A 99 -27.88 11.10 8.10
N VAL A 100 -28.71 10.58 7.19
CA VAL A 100 -30.16 10.53 7.37
C VAL A 100 -30.51 9.15 7.93
N ASN A 101 -30.92 9.11 9.21
CA ASN A 101 -31.42 7.88 9.83
C ASN A 101 -32.94 7.96 9.92
N VAL A 102 -33.63 7.06 9.23
CA VAL A 102 -35.10 6.96 9.27
C VAL A 102 -35.48 5.80 10.18
N ILE A 103 -36.06 6.10 11.33
CA ILE A 103 -36.55 5.10 12.28
C ILE A 103 -38.08 5.04 12.15
N PHE A 104 -38.60 3.88 11.79
CA PHE A 104 -40.03 3.61 11.83
C PHE A 104 -40.41 3.09 13.22
N ALA A 105 -41.32 3.77 13.92
CA ALA A 105 -41.88 3.27 15.17
C ALA A 105 -42.84 2.10 14.87
N PRO A 106 -42.88 1.05 15.71
CA PRO A 106 -43.90 0.00 15.63
C PRO A 106 -45.28 0.62 15.74
N ILE A 107 -46.18 0.27 14.83
CA ILE A 107 -47.56 0.79 14.80
C ILE A 107 -48.57 -0.09 15.55
N PHE A 108 -48.14 -1.17 16.22
CA PHE A 108 -49.02 -2.01 17.06
C PHE A 108 -48.26 -2.62 18.26
N PRO A 109 -48.93 -2.80 19.42
CA PRO A 109 -48.39 -3.49 20.60
C PRO A 109 -48.25 -5.00 20.43
#